data_AF-A0A554KP58-F1
#
_entry.id   AF-A0A554KP58-F1
#
_cell.length_a   1.000
_cell.length_b   1.000
_cell.length_c   1.000
_cell.angle_alpha   90.00
_cell.angle_beta   90.00
_cell.angle_gamma   90.00
#
_symmetry.space_group_name_H-M   'P 1'
#
loop_
_entity.id
_entity.type
_entity.pdbx_description
1 polymer ?
#
loop_
_entity_poly.entity_id
_entity_poly.type
_entity_poly.pdbx_seq_one_letter_code
_entity_poly.pdbx_strand_id
1 'polypeptide(L)'
;MAKRNQAFIGIVQEVIDGPHGKYAVARSDQLEGGSVTFSLDKSVWKEVAEPECGSKVELSDIRGKAAGWRAHNAKFVRPPGKKA
;
A
#
# COMPACT_ATOMS: atom_id res chain seq x y z
N MET A 1 -7.09 -5.20 -24.40
CA MET A 1 -6.47 -6.13 -23.43
C MET A 1 -6.46 -5.46 -22.07
N ALA A 2 -7.33 -5.86 -21.15
CA ALA A 2 -7.35 -5.28 -19.80
C ALA A 2 -6.07 -5.70 -19.06
N LYS A 3 -5.15 -4.76 -18.80
CA LYS A 3 -4.00 -5.03 -17.91
C LYS A 3 -4.59 -5.52 -16.59
N ARG A 4 -4.32 -6.78 -16.23
CA ARG A 4 -4.60 -7.29 -14.87
C ARG A 4 -4.01 -6.28 -13.90
N ASN A 5 -4.86 -5.72 -13.04
CA ASN A 5 -4.44 -4.81 -11.99
C ASN A 5 -3.64 -5.65 -10.98
N GLN A 6 -2.35 -5.83 -11.23
CA GLN A 6 -1.48 -6.65 -10.40
C GLN A 6 -1.39 -6.01 -9.02
N ALA A 7 -1.78 -6.78 -8.01
CA ALA A 7 -1.67 -6.39 -6.63
C ALA A 7 -0.44 -7.06 -6.01
N PHE A 8 0.24 -6.32 -5.14
CA PHE A 8 1.43 -6.74 -4.43
C PHE A 8 1.16 -6.74 -2.93
N ILE A 9 1.72 -7.70 -2.21
CA ILE A 9 1.62 -7.74 -0.76
C ILE A 9 2.83 -7.03 -0.17
N GLY A 10 2.56 -6.06 0.71
CA GLY A 10 3.58 -5.35 1.45
C GLY A 10 3.37 -5.46 2.96
N ILE A 11 4.45 -5.28 3.72
CA ILE A 11 4.42 -5.14 5.18
C ILE A 11 4.75 -3.69 5.49
N VAL A 12 3.85 -3.00 6.18
CA VAL A 12 4.07 -1.62 6.63
C VAL A 12 5.28 -1.58 7.55
N GLN A 13 6.28 -0.80 7.19
CA GLN A 13 7.48 -0.57 7.98
C GLN A 13 7.33 0.66 8.86
N GLU A 14 6.69 1.70 8.32
CA GLU A 14 6.54 2.99 9.00
C GLU A 14 5.26 3.70 8.56
N VAL A 15 4.69 4.50 9.47
CA VAL A 15 3.59 5.43 9.23
C VAL A 15 4.06 6.82 9.63
N ILE A 16 4.01 7.76 8.69
CA ILE A 16 4.63 9.08 8.79
C ILE A 16 3.54 10.13 8.64
N ASP A 17 3.50 11.09 9.57
CA ASP A 17 2.69 12.30 9.42
C ASP A 17 3.49 13.37 8.65
N GLY A 18 3.21 13.48 7.36
CA GLY A 18 3.93 14.37 6.46
C GLY A 18 3.23 15.72 6.26
N PRO A 19 3.92 16.71 5.67
CA PRO A 19 3.35 18.04 5.38
C PRO A 19 2.10 18.02 4.49
N HIS A 20 1.91 16.95 3.70
CA HIS A 20 0.80 16.77 2.77
C HIS A 20 -0.21 15.71 3.22
N GLY A 21 -0.16 15.33 4.50
CA GLY A 21 -0.98 14.29 5.11
C GLY A 21 -0.19 13.02 5.41
N LYS A 22 -0.82 12.16 6.21
CA LYS A 22 -0.25 10.88 6.62
C LYS A 22 -0.06 9.93 5.45
N TYR A 23 1.07 9.25 5.44
CA TYR A 23 1.38 8.20 4.48
C TYR A 23 2.14 7.07 5.15
N ALA A 24 2.08 5.89 4.56
CA ALA A 24 2.78 4.71 5.04
C ALA A 24 3.81 4.23 4.02
N VAL A 25 4.89 3.65 4.53
CA VAL A 25 5.93 2.98 3.76
C VAL A 25 5.80 1.49 3.99
N ALA A 26 5.57 0.72 2.93
CA ALA A 26 5.49 -0.73 2.98
C ALA A 26 6.62 -1.36 2.17
N ARG A 27 7.18 -2.45 2.71
CA ARG A 27 8.17 -3.26 2.02
C ARG A 27 7.50 -4.46 1.38
N SER A 28 7.79 -4.70 0.10
CA SER A 28 7.33 -5.85 -0.67
C SER A 28 8.51 -6.52 -1.34
N ASP A 29 8.72 -7.81 -1.08
CA ASP A 29 9.75 -8.61 -1.74
C ASP A 29 9.38 -8.94 -3.21
N GLN A 30 8.19 -8.55 -3.66
CA GLN A 30 7.71 -8.75 -5.03
C GLN A 30 8.07 -7.59 -5.96
N LEU A 31 8.61 -6.48 -5.44
CA LEU A 31 8.97 -5.28 -6.20
C LEU A 31 10.46 -5.00 -6.06
N GLU A 32 11.14 -4.83 -7.20
CA GLU A 32 12.56 -4.45 -7.21
C GLU A 32 12.74 -3.06 -6.59
N GLY A 33 13.68 -2.92 -5.65
CA GLY A 33 13.82 -1.72 -4.79
C GLY A 33 12.95 -1.74 -3.52
N GLY A 34 12.06 -2.72 -3.38
CA GLY A 34 11.44 -3.18 -2.13
C GLY A 34 10.44 -2.24 -1.46
N SER A 35 10.60 -0.93 -1.56
CA SER A 35 9.81 0.04 -0.80
C SER A 35 8.73 0.69 -1.66
N VAL A 36 7.50 0.68 -1.13
CA VAL A 36 6.33 1.28 -1.75
C VAL A 36 5.69 2.25 -0.76
N THR A 37 5.44 3.47 -1.21
CA THR A 37 4.75 4.49 -0.43
C THR A 37 3.27 4.54 -0.81
N PHE A 38 2.39 4.81 0.15
CA PHE A 38 0.98 5.06 -0.14
C PHE A 38 0.37 6.04 0.86
N SER A 39 -0.56 6.87 0.39
CA SER A 39 -1.26 7.85 1.21
C SER A 39 -2.31 7.17 2.08
N LEU A 40 -2.51 7.64 3.32
CA LEU A 40 -3.60 7.19 4.19
C LEU A 40 -4.91 7.97 3.96
N ASP A 41 -4.94 8.84 2.95
CA ASP A 41 -6.17 9.48 2.51
C ASP A 41 -7.12 8.47 1.82
N LYS A 42 -8.43 8.70 1.92
CA LYS A 42 -9.48 7.78 1.42
C LYS A 42 -9.45 7.54 -0.10
N SER A 43 -8.76 8.39 -0.86
CA SER A 43 -8.57 8.20 -2.31
C SER A 43 -7.62 7.04 -2.58
N VAL A 44 -6.65 6.78 -1.70
CA VAL A 44 -5.68 5.68 -1.81
C VAL A 44 -6.00 4.55 -0.82
N TRP A 45 -6.15 4.87 0.47
CA TRP A 45 -6.43 3.91 1.52
C TRP A 45 -7.93 3.66 1.67
N LYS A 46 -8.37 2.41 1.46
CA LYS A 46 -9.82 2.08 1.39
C LYS A 46 -10.44 1.62 2.70
N GLU A 47 -9.65 1.49 3.76
CA GLU A 47 -10.12 1.00 5.04
C GLU A 47 -10.40 2.16 6.01
N VAL A 48 -11.27 1.92 6.98
CA VAL A 48 -11.63 2.92 7.99
C VAL A 48 -10.50 3.11 9.01
N ALA A 49 -9.84 2.01 9.40
CA ALA A 49 -8.73 2.03 10.33
C ALA A 49 -7.41 2.30 9.58
N GLU A 50 -6.55 3.13 10.16
CA GLU A 50 -5.18 3.31 9.67
C GLU A 50 -4.36 2.03 9.90
N PRO A 51 -3.43 1.68 8.99
CA PRO A 51 -2.52 0.57 9.23
C PRO A 51 -1.47 0.97 10.27
N GLU A 52 -0.93 -0.02 10.97
CA GLU A 52 0.20 0.12 11.88
C GLU A 52 1.44 -0.61 11.37
N CYS A 53 2.62 -0.32 11.91
CA CYS A 53 3.85 -1.04 11.58
C CYS A 53 3.67 -2.56 11.78
N GLY A 54 4.13 -3.36 10.82
CA GLY A 54 3.90 -4.80 10.77
C GLY A 54 2.61 -5.23 10.07
N SER A 55 1.69 -4.31 9.79
CA SER A 55 0.44 -4.62 9.06
C SER A 55 0.72 -5.14 7.65
N LYS A 56 0.02 -6.21 7.26
CA LYS A 56 0.01 -6.70 5.88
C LYS A 56 -1.01 -5.93 5.06
N VAL A 57 -0.55 -5.32 3.97
CA VAL A 57 -1.37 -4.52 3.06
C VAL A 57 -1.28 -5.04 1.63
N GLU A 58 -2.39 -4.96 0.91
CA GLU A 58 -2.47 -5.19 -0.53
C GLU A 58 -2.34 -3.84 -1.24
N LEU A 59 -1.37 -3.74 -2.14
CA LEU A 59 -1.00 -2.53 -2.86
C LEU A 59 -1.25 -2.73 -4.35
N SER A 60 -1.97 -1.82 -4.99
CA SER A 60 -2.27 -1.89 -6.42
C SER A 60 -2.27 -0.50 -7.07
N ASP A 61 -2.37 -0.46 -8.41
CA ASP A 61 -2.08 0.75 -9.22
C ASP A 61 -0.72 1.35 -8.82
N ILE A 62 0.33 0.52 -8.90
CA ILE A 62 1.71 0.90 -8.58
C ILE A 62 2.28 1.73 -9.72
N ARG A 63 2.86 2.89 -9.37
CA ARG A 63 3.52 3.80 -10.32
C ARG A 63 4.94 4.10 -9.86
N GLY A 64 5.88 4.04 -10.80
CA GLY A 64 7.28 4.42 -10.56
C GLY A 64 7.42 5.94 -10.51
N LYS A 65 8.17 6.44 -9.52
CA LYS A 65 8.62 7.82 -9.37
C LYS A 65 10.13 7.82 -9.16
N ALA A 66 10.76 8.99 -9.31
CA ALA A 66 12.21 9.14 -9.07
C ALA A 66 12.64 8.68 -7.66
N ALA A 67 11.74 8.77 -6.67
CA ALA A 67 11.98 8.37 -5.28
C ALA A 67 11.56 6.91 -4.96
N GLY A 68 11.19 6.10 -5.96
CA GLY A 68 10.74 4.72 -5.78
C GLY A 68 9.29 4.50 -6.18
N TRP A 69 8.66 3.46 -5.63
CA TRP A 69 7.30 3.05 -5.99
C TRP A 69 6.25 3.74 -5.14
N ARG A 70 5.12 4.09 -5.77
CA ARG A 70 3.93 4.61 -5.08
C ARG A 70 2.69 3.83 -5.48
N ALA A 71 1.92 3.37 -4.49
CA ALA A 71 0.62 2.77 -4.71
C ALA A 71 -0.47 3.85 -4.69
N HIS A 72 -1.40 3.74 -5.63
CA HIS A 72 -2.59 4.60 -5.71
C HIS A 72 -3.85 3.90 -5.21
N ASN A 73 -3.74 2.65 -4.77
CA ASN A 73 -4.80 1.92 -4.10
C ASN A 73 -4.19 0.95 -3.08
N ALA A 74 -4.63 1.05 -1.83
CA ALA A 74 -4.13 0.25 -0.72
C ALA A 74 -5.27 -0.15 0.23
N LYS A 75 -5.20 -1.36 0.77
CA LYS A 75 -6.13 -1.90 1.78
C LYS A 75 -5.47 -3.00 2.60
N PHE A 76 -6.10 -3.42 3.70
CA PHE A 76 -5.63 -4.57 4.45
C PHE A 76 -5.72 -5.87 3.64
N VAL A 77 -4.72 -6.74 3.84
CA VAL A 77 -4.81 -8.12 3.37
C VAL A 77 -5.84 -8.85 4.23
N ARG A 78 -6.91 -9.33 3.60
CA ARG A 78 -7.89 -10.19 4.27
C ARG A 78 -7.52 -11.65 4.03
N PRO A 79 -7.57 -12.52 5.05
CA PRO A 79 -7.37 -13.94 4.84
C PRO A 79 -8.45 -14.46 3.87
N PRO A 80 -8.08 -15.34 2.92
CA PRO A 80 -9.05 -15.98 2.06
C PRO A 80 -9.99 -16.82 2.94
N GLY A 81 -11.26 -16.40 3.05
CA GLY A 81 -12.27 -17.14 3.82
C GLY A 81 -13.07 -16.32 4.82
N LYS A 82 -12.70 -15.08 5.16
CA LYS A 82 -13.60 -14.17 5.88
C LYS A 82 -14.23 -13.17 4.92
N LYS A 83 -15.36 -13.58 4.34
CA LYS A 83 -16.38 -12.61 3.92
C LYS A 83 -16.78 -11.85 5.19
N ALA A 84 -16.77 -10.52 5.10
CA ALA A 84 -17.37 -9.67 6.13
C ALA A 84 -18.88 -9.92 6.21
#